data_AF-A0A8D8FQP7-F1
#
_entry.id   AF-A0A8D8FQP7-F1
#
_cell.length_a   1.000
_cell.length_b   1.000
_cell.length_c   1.000
_cell.angle_alpha   90.00
_cell.angle_beta   90.00
_cell.angle_gamma   90.00
#
_symmetry.space_group_name_H-M   'P 1'
#
loop_
_entity.id
_entity.type
_entity.pdbx_description
1 polymer ?
#
loop_
_entity_poly.entity_id
_entity_poly.type
_entity_poly.pdbx_seq_one_letter_code
_entity_poly.pdbx_strand_id
1 'polypeptide(L)'
;MQSDAKPILPVRISDYLSLSRIAHRSVHACYFAPKIVTPKLNRPCVMSPKILIVGTGAAGIAAATRLYEAGFRNLILLEAERRIGGRINTVPMGTNVMDFGAQW
;
A
#
# COMPACT_ATOMS: atom_id res chain seq x y z
N MET A 1 9.61 -8.89 27.90
CA MET A 1 10.87 -8.96 27.13
C MET A 1 10.99 -7.68 26.33
N GLN A 2 11.93 -6.81 26.74
CA GLN A 2 12.26 -5.50 26.16
C GLN A 2 12.25 -5.52 24.62
N SER A 3 11.50 -4.67 23.92
CA SER A 3 11.73 -3.23 23.65
C SER A 3 12.91 -2.94 22.70
N ASP A 4 12.83 -3.41 21.47
CA ASP A 4 13.60 -2.84 20.36
C ASP A 4 12.64 -2.11 19.41
N ALA A 5 12.39 -0.82 19.69
CA ALA A 5 11.70 0.07 18.78
C ALA A 5 12.64 0.50 17.62
N LYS A 6 13.08 -0.44 16.77
CA LYS A 6 13.61 -0.16 15.41
C LYS A 6 12.72 0.87 14.72
N PRO A 7 13.26 2.00 14.23
CA PRO A 7 12.50 3.14 13.74
C PRO A 7 11.54 2.73 12.62
N ILE A 8 10.38 3.38 12.59
CA ILE A 8 9.38 3.25 11.51
C ILE A 8 10.04 3.83 10.26
N LEU A 9 10.75 2.99 9.50
CA LEU A 9 11.35 3.42 8.24
C LEU A 9 10.21 3.65 7.24
N PRO A 10 10.24 4.75 6.48
CA PRO A 10 9.27 4.96 5.41
C PRO A 10 9.39 3.82 4.40
N VAL A 11 8.31 3.06 4.24
CA VAL A 11 8.27 2.00 3.23
C VAL A 11 8.05 2.66 1.88
N ARG A 12 9.03 2.57 0.97
CA ARG A 12 8.80 3.04 -0.41
C ARG A 12 7.95 2.02 -1.13
N ILE A 13 6.96 2.49 -1.88
CA ILE A 13 6.11 1.60 -2.69
C ILE A 13 6.89 0.80 -3.73
N SER A 14 8.05 1.30 -4.18
CA SER A 14 8.99 0.56 -5.03
C SER A 14 9.44 -0.75 -4.40
N ASP A 15 9.62 -0.76 -3.08
CA ASP A 15 10.10 -1.91 -2.32
C ASP A 15 9.02 -3.00 -2.27
N TYR A 16 7.75 -2.58 -2.30
CA TYR A 16 6.58 -3.46 -2.37
C TYR A 16 6.41 -4.11 -3.75
N LEU A 17 6.61 -3.35 -4.82
CA LEU A 17 6.46 -3.82 -6.20
C LEU A 17 7.55 -4.80 -6.64
N SER A 18 8.71 -4.81 -5.97
CA SER A 18 9.75 -5.84 -6.14
C SER A 18 9.23 -7.23 -5.76
N LEU A 19 8.40 -7.33 -4.71
CA LEU A 19 7.85 -8.60 -4.22
C LEU A 19 6.68 -9.10 -5.08
N SER A 20 6.01 -8.22 -5.83
CA SER A 20 4.87 -8.59 -6.68
C SER A 20 5.24 -8.98 -8.12
N ARG A 21 6.53 -8.91 -8.53
CA ARG A 21 6.96 -9.33 -9.88
C ARG A 21 6.85 -10.82 -10.18
N ILE A 22 6.49 -11.66 -9.20
CA ILE A 22 6.23 -13.09 -9.38
C ILE A 22 4.77 -13.40 -9.78
N ALA A 23 3.85 -12.43 -9.76
CA ALA A 23 2.48 -12.66 -10.20
C ALA A 23 2.31 -12.35 -11.71
N HIS A 24 2.85 -13.20 -12.57
CA HIS A 24 2.49 -13.19 -13.98
C HIS A 24 1.13 -13.87 -14.20
N ARG A 25 0.24 -13.10 -14.84
CA ARG A 25 -0.81 -13.51 -15.78
C ARG A 25 -2.22 -13.77 -15.21
N SER A 26 -3.09 -12.85 -15.62
CA SER A 26 -4.54 -13.03 -15.81
C SER A 26 -5.40 -13.12 -14.55
N VAL A 27 -5.50 -12.02 -13.80
CA VAL A 27 -6.78 -11.68 -13.20
C VAL A 27 -7.53 -10.77 -14.17
N HIS A 28 -8.64 -11.28 -14.67
CA HIS A 28 -9.65 -10.51 -15.39
C HIS A 28 -10.21 -9.48 -14.39
N ALA A 29 -9.53 -8.34 -14.29
CA ALA A 29 -9.88 -7.26 -13.38
C ALA A 29 -11.14 -6.57 -13.91
N CYS A 30 -12.29 -7.13 -13.58
CA CYS A 30 -13.55 -6.40 -13.54
C CYS A 30 -13.51 -5.43 -12.34
N TYR A 31 -12.56 -4.49 -12.38
CA TYR A 31 -12.64 -3.26 -11.63
C TYR A 31 -13.11 -2.24 -12.65
N PHE A 32 -14.40 -1.92 -12.60
CA PHE A 32 -14.96 -0.74 -13.25
C PHE A 32 -14.03 0.43 -12.91
N ALA A 33 -13.16 0.80 -13.84
CA ALA A 33 -12.21 1.87 -13.65
C ALA A 33 -13.06 3.15 -13.58
N PRO A 34 -13.26 3.78 -12.40
CA PRO A 34 -13.87 5.09 -12.40
C PRO A 34 -12.98 5.97 -13.29
N LYS A 35 -13.58 6.84 -14.11
CA LYS A 35 -12.83 7.89 -14.80
C LYS A 35 -12.08 8.65 -13.71
N ILE A 36 -10.80 8.34 -13.51
CA ILE A 36 -9.94 9.08 -12.62
C ILE A 36 -9.84 10.43 -13.30
N VAL A 37 -10.58 11.40 -12.76
CA VAL A 37 -10.39 12.81 -13.09
C VAL A 37 -8.99 13.10 -12.59
N THR A 38 -8.01 13.02 -13.48
CA THR A 38 -6.69 13.57 -13.20
C THR A 38 -6.92 15.04 -12.90
N PRO A 39 -6.54 15.56 -11.72
CA PRO A 39 -6.57 16.99 -11.52
C PRO A 39 -5.64 17.58 -12.60
N LYS A 40 -6.22 18.32 -13.54
CA LYS A 40 -5.50 19.06 -14.56
C LYS A 40 -4.74 20.16 -13.82
N LEU A 41 -3.58 19.83 -13.27
CA LEU A 41 -2.80 20.75 -12.45
C LEU A 41 -2.16 21.77 -13.41
N ASN A 42 -2.89 22.84 -13.70
CA ASN A 42 -2.52 23.89 -14.66
C ASN A 42 -1.46 24.85 -14.08
N ARG A 43 -0.44 24.33 -13.40
CA ARG A 43 0.66 25.10 -12.84
C ARG A 43 1.96 24.69 -13.52
N PRO A 44 2.68 25.60 -14.19
CA PRO A 44 4.05 25.35 -14.58
C PRO A 44 4.91 25.40 -13.32
N CYS A 45 5.00 24.27 -12.62
CA CYS A 45 5.95 24.05 -11.54
C CYS A 45 6.36 22.58 -11.59
N VAL A 46 7.62 22.37 -11.93
CA VAL A 46 8.27 21.10 -12.26
C VAL A 46 8.53 20.26 -10.98
N MET A 47 7.55 20.17 -10.11
CA MET A 47 7.66 19.37 -8.89
C MET A 47 6.58 18.30 -8.90
N SER A 48 7.00 17.06 -9.10
CA SER A 48 6.15 15.90 -8.88
C SER A 48 5.53 15.99 -7.48
N PRO A 49 4.20 15.85 -7.35
CA PRO A 49 3.54 16.02 -6.05
C PRO A 49 4.05 14.95 -5.09
N LYS A 50 4.47 15.39 -3.89
CA LYS A 50 4.84 14.53 -2.77
C LYS A 50 3.57 14.12 -2.04
N ILE A 51 3.30 12.82 -1.96
CA ILE A 51 2.07 12.30 -1.37
C ILE A 51 2.43 11.40 -0.19
N LEU A 52 1.83 11.69 0.97
CA LEU A 52 1.97 10.90 2.19
C LEU A 52 0.67 10.14 2.46
N ILE A 53 0.77 8.83 2.62
CA ILE A 53 -0.35 7.95 2.99
C ILE A 53 -0.11 7.48 4.43
N VAL A 54 -1.06 7.77 5.31
CA VAL A 54 -1.02 7.38 6.73
C VAL A 54 -1.94 6.18 6.93
N GLY A 55 -1.37 5.08 7.41
CA GLY A 55 -2.01 3.77 7.49
C GLY A 55 -1.80 2.96 6.22
N THR A 56 -1.18 1.80 6.38
CA THR A 56 -0.88 0.78 5.36
C THR A 56 -1.78 -0.45 5.55
N GLY A 57 -3.06 -0.20 5.85
CA GLY A 57 -4.13 -1.21 5.79
C GLY A 57 -4.67 -1.40 4.37
N ALA A 58 -5.77 -2.14 4.23
CA ALA A 58 -6.41 -2.40 2.93
C ALA A 58 -6.68 -1.10 2.12
N ALA A 59 -7.26 -0.09 2.77
CA ALA A 59 -7.55 1.20 2.12
C ALA A 59 -6.28 1.97 1.72
N GLY A 60 -5.27 1.99 2.59
CA GLY A 60 -4.01 2.70 2.33
C GLY A 60 -3.23 2.11 1.16
N ILE A 61 -3.09 0.78 1.13
CA ILE A 61 -2.48 0.07 0.01
C ILE A 61 -3.29 0.28 -1.28
N ALA A 62 -4.63 0.19 -1.23
CA ALA A 62 -5.46 0.43 -2.41
C ALA A 62 -5.30 1.85 -2.97
N ALA A 63 -5.24 2.87 -2.10
CA ALA A 63 -4.99 4.25 -2.49
C ALA A 63 -3.59 4.40 -3.12
N ALA A 64 -2.57 3.79 -2.51
CA ALA A 64 -1.21 3.85 -3.00
C ALA A 64 -1.06 3.19 -4.38
N THR A 65 -1.69 2.03 -4.59
CA THR A 65 -1.75 1.33 -5.87
C THR A 65 -2.41 2.21 -6.94
N ARG A 66 -3.60 2.77 -6.65
CA ARG A 66 -4.32 3.65 -7.59
C ARG A 66 -3.50 4.89 -7.96
N LEU A 67 -2.82 5.51 -7.00
CA LEU A 67 -1.96 6.66 -7.24
C LEU A 67 -0.74 6.28 -8.08
N TYR A 68 -0.15 5.11 -7.81
CA TYR A 68 0.98 4.61 -8.59
C TYR A 68 0.57 4.30 -10.03
N GLU A 69 -0.57 3.65 -10.24
CA GLU A 69 -1.12 3.39 -11.58
C GLU A 69 -1.44 4.69 -12.33
N ALA A 70 -1.92 5.72 -11.63
CA ALA A 70 -2.16 7.06 -12.18
C ALA A 70 -0.89 7.86 -12.52
N GLY A 71 0.30 7.30 -12.31
CA GLY A 71 1.58 7.92 -12.68
C GLY A 71 2.26 8.74 -11.56
N PHE A 72 1.69 8.77 -10.35
CA PHE A 72 2.35 9.38 -9.22
C PHE A 72 3.47 8.45 -8.70
N ARG A 73 4.69 8.97 -8.63
CA ARG A 73 5.88 8.18 -8.24
C ARG A 73 6.44 8.57 -6.88
N ASN A 74 6.07 9.74 -6.35
CA ASN A 74 6.61 10.30 -5.12
C ASN A 74 5.65 10.03 -3.94
N LEU A 75 5.59 8.75 -3.55
CA LEU A 75 4.68 8.23 -2.53
C LEU A 75 5.48 7.77 -1.30
N ILE A 76 5.06 8.21 -0.11
CA ILE A 76 5.57 7.74 1.17
C ILE A 76 4.40 7.12 1.94
N LEU A 77 4.58 5.89 2.44
CA LEU A 77 3.60 5.21 3.28
C LEU A 77 4.12 5.17 4.71
N LEU A 78 3.26 5.51 5.66
CA LEU A 78 3.52 5.39 7.10
C LEU A 78 2.52 4.42 7.71
N GLU A 79 3.01 3.54 8.58
CA GLU A 79 2.20 2.61 9.37
C GLU A 79 2.63 2.74 10.84
N ALA A 80 1.67 2.67 11.76
CA ALA A 80 1.94 2.77 13.18
C ALA A 80 2.57 1.47 13.71
N GLU A 81 2.14 0.34 13.17
CA GLU A 81 2.64 -0.98 13.56
C GLU A 81 3.87 -1.42 12.76
N ARG A 82 4.54 -2.47 13.24
CA ARG A 82 5.63 -3.16 12.51
C ARG A 82 5.14 -4.02 11.34
N ARG A 83 3.85 -3.98 11.04
CA ARG A 83 3.18 -4.89 10.13
C ARG A 83 2.16 -4.11 9.31
N ILE A 84 2.13 -4.39 8.03
CA ILE A 84 1.12 -3.88 7.10
C ILE A 84 -0.18 -4.68 7.20
N GLY A 85 -1.25 -4.19 6.59
CA GLY A 85 -2.56 -4.86 6.52
C GLY A 85 -3.59 -4.30 7.49
N GLY A 86 -3.15 -3.55 8.52
CA GLY A 86 -4.03 -2.93 9.51
C GLY A 86 -4.93 -3.98 10.16
N ARG A 87 -6.25 -3.83 10.00
CA ARG A 87 -7.25 -4.77 10.54
C ARG A 87 -7.22 -6.17 9.92
N ILE A 88 -6.53 -6.40 8.81
CA ILE A 88 -6.30 -7.76 8.28
C ILE A 88 -5.05 -8.30 8.96
N ASN A 89 -5.16 -9.37 9.75
CA ASN A 89 -4.04 -9.94 10.50
C ASN A 89 -4.09 -11.48 10.53
N THR A 90 -3.48 -12.10 9.53
CA THR A 90 -3.30 -13.55 9.45
C THR A 90 -1.96 -13.92 10.08
N VAL A 91 -1.96 -14.79 11.08
CA VAL A 91 -0.72 -15.27 11.72
C VAL A 91 -0.67 -16.80 11.73
N PRO A 92 0.52 -17.39 11.55
CA PRO A 92 0.70 -18.84 11.66
C PRO A 92 0.51 -19.30 13.10
N MET A 93 -0.22 -20.39 13.28
CA MET A 93 -0.47 -21.06 14.56
C MET A 93 -0.34 -22.58 14.36
N GLY A 94 0.80 -23.13 14.78
CA GLY A 94 1.14 -24.53 14.54
C GLY A 94 1.26 -24.85 13.04
N THR A 95 0.49 -25.83 12.57
CA THR A 95 0.42 -26.21 11.15
C THR A 95 -0.62 -25.41 10.35
N ASN A 96 -1.36 -24.51 11.00
CA ASN A 96 -2.45 -23.74 10.41
C ASN A 96 -2.15 -22.24 10.44
N VAL A 97 -3.07 -21.45 9.86
CA VAL A 97 -3.10 -19.99 9.99
C VAL A 97 -4.40 -19.57 10.67
N MET A 98 -4.34 -18.49 11.45
CA MET A 98 -5.49 -17.92 12.13
C MET A 98 -5.60 -16.42 11.80
N ASP A 99 -6.81 -15.98 11.46
CA ASP A 99 -7.11 -14.56 11.27
C ASP A 99 -7.61 -13.94 12.56
N PHE A 100 -6.86 -12.95 13.06
CA PHE A 100 -7.21 -12.16 14.25
C PHE A 100 -7.97 -10.87 13.89
N GLY A 101 -8.36 -10.73 12.63
CA GLY A 101 -8.79 -9.47 12.07
C GLY A 101 -9.97 -9.64 11.14
N ALA A 102 -9.79 -9.23 9.88
CA ALA A 102 -10.79 -9.33 8.83
C ALA A 102 -11.32 -10.76 8.65
N GLN A 103 -12.38 -11.04 9.38
CA GLN A 103 -13.29 -12.13 9.15
C GLN A 103 -14.59 -11.45 8.70
N TRP A 104 -15.11 -11.90 7.56
CA TRP A 104 -16.28 -11.34 6.84
C TRP A 104 -16.03 -10.02 6.10
#